data_AF-A0A239FZW7-F1
#
_entry.id   AF-A0A239FZW7-F1
#
_cell.length_a   1.000
_cell.length_b   1.000
_cell.length_c   1.000
_cell.angle_alpha   90.00
_cell.angle_beta   90.00
_cell.angle_gamma   90.00
#
_symmetry.space_group_name_H-M   'P 1'
#
loop_
_entity.id
_entity.type
_entity.pdbx_description
1 polymer ?
#
loop_
_entity_poly.entity_id
_entity_poly.type
_entity_poly.pdbx_seq_one_letter_code
_entity_poly.pdbx_strand_id
1 'polypeptide(L)'
;MKKCLFSLIFFCSLKRRAGASAPLAYAPRGAGRRSAACLAGLGFFSSLKRRSLVGITTLALLSAPAFAVMPDEKLADPAMEARAREISKELRCLVCQNQSIDDSNADLARDLRVLVRERLVAGDSNDQVLAYVTDRYGDFVLLRPPLKSYTLVLWAGPFAVLLVAGLGTAVYLRRRRQEVEASAGTVLSDEEEARLQALLDGTAEKRGPVA
;
A
#
# COMPACT_ATOMS: atom_id res chain seq x y z
N MET A 1 33.27 32.60 14.13
CA MET A 1 32.04 33.38 14.41
C MET A 1 30.86 32.41 14.26
N LYS A 2 30.47 31.71 15.33
CA LYS A 2 29.28 31.97 16.17
C LYS A 2 28.01 32.09 15.31
N LYS A 3 27.21 31.03 15.16
CA LYS A 3 26.07 30.63 16.04
C LYS A 3 25.05 31.76 16.21
N CYS A 4 23.92 31.63 15.50
CA CYS A 4 22.56 32.13 15.77
C CYS A 4 21.77 31.71 14.51
N LEU A 5 20.89 30.71 14.52
CA LEU A 5 19.54 30.84 15.05
C LEU A 5 18.90 29.44 15.08
N PHE A 6 19.09 28.72 16.18
CA PHE A 6 18.43 27.45 16.49
C PHE A 6 17.89 27.59 17.91
N SER A 7 16.69 28.13 18.05
CA SER A 7 15.86 28.03 19.25
C SER A 7 14.55 28.77 18.95
N LEU A 8 13.42 28.08 19.01
CA LEU A 8 12.43 28.32 20.06
C LEU A 8 11.40 27.15 20.03
N ILE A 9 11.58 26.25 21.00
CA ILE A 9 10.52 25.74 21.92
C ILE A 9 9.50 24.77 21.28
N PHE A 10 9.42 23.46 21.56
CA PHE A 10 9.75 22.61 22.72
C PHE A 10 9.28 23.13 24.08
N PHE A 11 7.98 23.37 24.23
CA PHE A 11 7.27 23.37 25.52
C PHE A 11 5.81 23.02 25.24
N CYS A 12 5.35 21.85 25.68
CA CYS A 12 4.10 21.67 26.44
C CYS A 12 3.74 20.17 26.48
N SER A 13 4.63 19.37 27.08
CA SER A 13 4.29 18.05 27.59
C SER A 13 4.89 17.94 29.00
N LEU A 14 4.11 17.40 29.93
CA LEU A 14 4.35 17.25 31.37
C LEU A 14 4.14 18.48 32.26
N LYS A 15 2.92 18.64 32.78
CA LYS A 15 2.76 18.79 34.24
C LYS A 15 1.56 18.00 34.74
N ARG A 16 1.89 16.92 35.45
CA ARG A 16 1.01 16.00 36.17
C ARG A 16 1.06 16.39 37.66
N ARG A 17 -0.12 16.39 38.30
CA ARG A 17 -0.44 16.29 39.75
C ARG A 17 -0.10 17.45 40.72
N ALA A 18 -1.19 17.96 41.33
CA ALA A 18 -1.51 18.05 42.77
C ALA A 18 -2.47 19.25 42.90
N GLY A 19 -3.69 19.20 43.45
CA GLY A 19 -4.24 18.44 44.57
C GLY A 19 -4.76 19.47 45.58
N ALA A 20 -6.06 19.75 45.61
CA ALA A 20 -6.71 20.50 46.69
C ALA A 20 -8.25 20.29 46.68
N SER A 21 -8.66 19.42 47.60
CA SER A 21 -9.90 19.36 48.41
C SER A 21 -11.07 20.34 48.21
N ALA A 22 -12.25 19.70 48.03
CA ALA A 22 -13.55 19.92 48.69
C ALA A 22 -14.49 21.08 48.22
N PRO A 23 -15.82 21.02 48.49
CA PRO A 23 -16.69 19.87 48.79
C PRO A 23 -17.93 19.76 47.85
N LEU A 24 -18.65 18.64 48.00
CA LEU A 24 -19.96 18.35 47.43
C LEU A 24 -21.00 19.43 47.81
N ALA A 25 -21.60 20.06 46.81
CA ALA A 25 -22.88 20.74 46.93
C ALA A 25 -23.83 20.20 45.84
N TYR A 26 -24.74 19.33 46.28
CA TYR A 26 -25.90 18.89 45.54
C TYR A 26 -26.95 20.02 45.56
N ALA A 27 -27.37 20.50 44.38
CA ALA A 27 -28.50 21.43 44.26
C ALA A 27 -29.40 21.04 43.07
N PRO A 28 -30.73 21.27 43.17
CA PRO A 28 -31.73 20.41 42.55
C PRO A 28 -32.22 20.87 41.17
N ARG A 29 -32.99 19.97 40.54
CA ARG A 29 -33.74 20.16 39.28
C ARG A 29 -34.73 21.32 39.39
N GLY A 30 -34.77 22.18 38.38
CA GLY A 30 -35.85 23.15 38.20
C GLY A 30 -35.77 23.98 36.92
N ALA A 31 -36.65 23.65 35.99
CA ALA A 31 -37.36 24.57 35.07
C ALA A 31 -36.59 25.61 34.23
N GLY A 32 -36.60 25.38 32.92
CA GLY A 32 -37.20 26.34 31.98
C GLY A 32 -36.38 27.57 31.56
N ARG A 33 -35.69 27.46 30.42
CA ARG A 33 -35.82 28.40 29.28
C ARG A 33 -35.06 27.86 28.08
N ARG A 34 -35.79 27.37 27.08
CA ARG A 34 -35.26 27.19 25.73
C ARG A 34 -35.13 28.58 25.12
N SER A 35 -33.94 29.18 25.21
CA SER A 35 -33.64 30.40 24.47
C SER A 35 -33.66 30.09 22.97
N ALA A 36 -34.62 30.69 22.29
CA ALA A 36 -34.82 30.69 20.85
C ALA A 36 -33.75 31.54 20.15
N ALA A 37 -32.49 31.09 20.17
CA ALA A 37 -31.37 31.79 19.52
C ALA A 37 -30.56 30.90 18.56
N CYS A 38 -31.14 29.79 18.09
CA CYS A 38 -30.44 28.79 17.26
C CYS A 38 -31.03 28.62 15.84
N LEU A 39 -31.71 29.63 15.29
CA LEU A 39 -32.30 29.55 13.93
C LEU A 39 -31.64 30.47 12.90
N ALA A 40 -30.61 31.24 13.26
CA ALA A 40 -29.86 32.09 12.32
C ALA A 40 -28.54 31.47 11.82
N GLY A 41 -28.22 30.22 12.17
CA GLY A 41 -26.95 29.55 11.81
C GLY A 41 -27.04 28.51 10.69
N LEU A 42 -28.23 28.03 10.33
CA LEU A 42 -28.41 26.87 9.44
C LEU A 42 -28.39 27.21 7.93
N GLY A 43 -28.58 28.47 7.55
CA GLY A 43 -28.54 28.91 6.15
C GLY A 43 -27.13 29.14 5.59
N PHE A 44 -26.16 29.40 6.48
CA PHE A 44 -24.79 29.72 6.08
C PHE A 44 -23.98 28.45 5.73
N PHE A 45 -24.18 27.38 6.49
CA PHE A 45 -23.48 26.10 6.28
C PHE A 45 -23.93 25.35 5.02
N SER A 46 -25.19 25.48 4.59
CA SER A 46 -25.67 24.80 3.37
C SER A 46 -25.18 25.49 2.08
N SER A 47 -25.10 26.81 2.10
CA SER A 47 -24.61 27.64 0.99
C SER A 47 -23.10 27.48 0.77
N LEU A 48 -22.33 27.30 1.85
CA LEU A 48 -20.88 27.09 1.79
C LEU A 48 -20.50 25.68 1.29
N LYS A 49 -21.30 24.65 1.64
CA LYS A 49 -21.15 23.29 1.09
C LYS A 49 -21.42 23.23 -0.41
N ARG A 50 -22.49 23.86 -0.90
CA ARG A 50 -22.85 23.86 -2.33
C ARG A 50 -21.88 24.67 -3.18
N ARG A 51 -21.35 25.80 -2.66
CA ARG A 51 -20.29 26.58 -3.33
C ARG A 51 -18.95 25.85 -3.36
N SER A 52 -18.61 25.14 -2.29
CA SER A 52 -17.38 24.31 -2.26
C SER A 52 -17.48 23.11 -3.20
N LEU A 53 -18.65 22.47 -3.31
CA LEU A 53 -18.84 21.33 -4.20
C LEU A 53 -18.78 21.72 -5.69
N VAL A 54 -19.35 22.89 -6.04
CA VAL A 54 -19.23 23.48 -7.39
C VAL A 54 -17.78 23.88 -7.67
N GLY A 55 -17.08 24.50 -6.70
CA GLY A 55 -15.67 24.87 -6.85
C GLY A 55 -14.73 23.67 -7.02
N ILE A 56 -14.98 22.58 -6.30
CA ILE A 56 -14.19 21.33 -6.43
C ILE A 56 -14.50 20.63 -7.76
N THR A 57 -15.76 20.61 -8.20
CA THR A 57 -16.11 20.04 -9.51
C THR A 57 -15.55 20.86 -10.66
N THR A 58 -15.63 22.20 -10.62
CA THR A 58 -15.00 23.04 -11.65
C THR A 58 -13.48 22.89 -11.65
N LEU A 59 -12.82 22.83 -10.48
CA LEU A 59 -11.37 22.61 -10.42
C LEU A 59 -10.95 21.23 -10.95
N ALA A 60 -11.76 20.19 -10.71
CA ALA A 60 -11.53 18.86 -11.28
C ALA A 60 -11.72 18.85 -12.81
N LEU A 61 -12.67 19.63 -13.34
CA LEU A 61 -12.89 19.80 -14.78
C LEU A 61 -11.76 20.57 -15.49
N LEU A 62 -10.97 21.37 -14.78
CA LEU A 62 -9.81 22.08 -15.33
C LEU A 62 -8.51 21.25 -15.36
N SER A 63 -8.51 20.04 -14.80
CA SER A 63 -7.34 19.14 -14.84
C SER A 63 -7.23 18.44 -16.20
N ALA A 64 -6.92 19.19 -17.26
CA ALA A 64 -6.55 18.59 -18.54
C ALA A 64 -5.16 17.93 -18.43
N PRO A 65 -4.97 16.71 -18.96
CA PRO A 65 -3.63 16.11 -19.01
C PRO A 65 -2.72 16.99 -19.86
N ALA A 66 -1.66 17.51 -19.27
CA ALA A 66 -0.60 18.18 -20.00
C ALA A 66 0.22 17.11 -20.74
N PHE A 67 0.25 17.17 -22.07
CA PHE A 67 1.14 16.32 -22.86
C PHE A 67 2.57 16.86 -22.70
N ALA A 68 3.40 16.16 -21.92
CA ALA A 68 4.72 16.58 -21.46
C ALA A 68 5.86 16.36 -22.48
N VAL A 69 5.64 16.69 -23.75
CA VAL A 69 6.69 16.66 -24.78
C VAL A 69 6.98 18.08 -25.25
N MET A 70 8.25 18.45 -25.27
CA MET A 70 8.62 19.78 -25.76
C MET A 70 8.38 19.87 -27.29
N PRO A 71 7.83 20.99 -27.80
CA PRO A 71 7.47 21.10 -29.21
C PRO A 71 8.64 20.92 -30.19
N ASP A 72 9.87 21.19 -29.78
CA ASP A 72 11.08 21.08 -30.58
C ASP A 72 11.51 19.63 -30.87
N GLU A 73 11.08 18.67 -30.05
CA GLU A 73 11.48 17.27 -30.19
C GLU A 73 10.51 16.46 -31.06
N LYS A 74 9.31 16.99 -31.35
CA LYS A 74 8.20 16.23 -31.91
C LYS A 74 8.42 15.90 -33.39
N LEU A 75 8.20 14.63 -33.78
CA LEU A 75 8.23 14.24 -35.19
C LEU A 75 7.05 14.83 -35.98
N ALA A 76 7.30 15.14 -37.26
CA ALA A 76 6.29 15.69 -38.16
C ALA A 76 5.17 14.69 -38.47
N ASP A 77 5.50 13.40 -38.60
CA ASP A 77 4.52 12.33 -38.80
C ASP A 77 3.88 11.93 -37.46
N PRO A 78 2.55 12.11 -37.29
CA PRO A 78 1.84 11.74 -36.07
C PRO A 78 1.92 10.26 -35.70
N ALA A 79 2.00 9.36 -36.70
CA ALA A 79 2.08 7.92 -36.46
C ALA A 79 3.44 7.54 -35.88
N MET A 80 4.52 8.08 -36.45
CA MET A 80 5.88 7.89 -35.94
C MET A 80 6.08 8.53 -34.57
N GLU A 81 5.49 9.70 -34.34
CA GLU A 81 5.53 10.34 -33.02
C GLU A 81 4.78 9.52 -31.95
N ALA A 82 3.64 8.91 -32.30
CA ALA A 82 2.94 8.00 -31.39
C ALA A 82 3.80 6.78 -31.04
N ARG A 83 4.50 6.18 -32.03
CA ARG A 83 5.45 5.09 -31.80
C ARG A 83 6.61 5.52 -30.88
N ALA A 84 7.17 6.71 -31.10
CA ALA A 84 8.24 7.25 -30.27
C ALA A 84 7.82 7.39 -28.80
N ARG A 85 6.60 7.87 -28.54
CA ARG A 85 6.05 7.97 -27.18
C ARG A 85 5.85 6.61 -26.53
N GLU A 86 5.34 5.62 -27.26
CA GLU A 86 5.17 4.27 -26.68
C GLU A 86 6.52 3.66 -26.27
N ILE A 87 7.56 3.77 -27.09
CA ILE A 87 8.91 3.33 -26.71
C ILE A 87 9.44 4.14 -25.52
N SER A 88 9.19 5.45 -25.50
CA SER A 88 9.63 6.33 -24.40
C SER A 88 9.00 5.97 -23.06
N LYS A 89 7.79 5.42 -23.03
CA LYS A 89 7.15 4.92 -21.79
C LYS A 89 7.79 3.63 -21.27
N GLU A 90 8.44 2.85 -22.12
CA GLU A 90 9.14 1.62 -21.75
C GLU A 90 10.54 1.87 -21.19
N LEU A 91 11.06 3.08 -21.34
CA LEU A 91 12.39 3.48 -20.89
C LEU A 91 12.31 4.32 -19.62
N ARG A 92 13.14 4.02 -18.63
CA ARG A 92 13.24 4.76 -17.36
C ARG A 92 14.30 5.84 -17.44
N CYS A 93 14.03 6.97 -16.81
CA CYS A 93 15.04 7.98 -16.58
C CYS A 93 16.03 7.50 -15.50
N LEU A 94 17.31 7.32 -15.86
CA LEU A 94 18.36 6.81 -14.97
C LEU A 94 18.70 7.75 -13.80
N VAL A 95 18.38 9.04 -13.94
CA VAL A 95 18.59 10.06 -12.91
C VAL A 95 17.34 10.35 -12.08
N CYS A 96 16.21 9.71 -12.40
CA CYS A 96 14.91 9.94 -11.78
C CYS A 96 14.46 8.74 -10.95
N GLN A 97 13.54 8.96 -10.02
CA GLN A 97 13.00 7.92 -9.15
C GLN A 97 11.95 7.06 -9.86
N ASN A 98 12.40 6.08 -10.67
CA ASN A 98 11.55 5.10 -11.35
C ASN A 98 10.42 5.74 -12.19
N GLN A 99 10.79 6.76 -12.97
CA GLN A 99 9.91 7.49 -13.88
C GLN A 99 10.25 7.14 -15.33
N SER A 100 9.25 7.11 -16.22
CA SER A 100 9.50 6.97 -17.65
C SER A 100 10.23 8.20 -18.21
N ILE A 101 10.94 8.05 -19.34
CA ILE A 101 11.53 9.20 -20.03
C ILE A 101 10.47 10.05 -20.73
N ASP A 102 9.27 9.50 -21.01
CA ASP A 102 8.14 10.24 -21.58
C ASP A 102 7.57 11.25 -20.56
N ASP A 103 7.51 10.87 -19.29
CA ASP A 103 6.93 11.69 -18.20
C ASP A 103 7.93 12.62 -17.52
N SER A 104 9.23 12.43 -17.75
CA SER A 104 10.28 13.16 -17.05
C SER A 104 10.77 14.37 -17.82
N ASN A 105 11.00 15.48 -17.11
CA ASN A 105 11.58 16.72 -17.65
C ASN A 105 13.10 16.83 -17.41
N ALA A 106 13.77 15.75 -17.04
CA ALA A 106 15.22 15.77 -16.85
C ALA A 106 15.96 15.88 -18.20
N ASP A 107 17.11 16.56 -18.22
CA ASP A 107 17.92 16.71 -19.45
C ASP A 107 18.29 15.35 -20.06
N LEU A 108 18.65 14.37 -19.23
CA LEU A 108 18.93 13.01 -19.70
C LEU A 108 17.71 12.32 -20.34
N ALA A 109 16.51 12.58 -19.83
CA ALA A 109 15.29 12.02 -20.40
C ALA A 109 15.04 12.63 -21.78
N ARG A 110 15.26 13.95 -21.94
CA ARG A 110 15.21 14.62 -23.23
C ARG A 110 16.19 14.02 -24.23
N ASP A 111 17.45 13.83 -23.85
CA ASP A 111 18.46 13.25 -24.74
C ASP A 111 18.08 11.85 -25.22
N LEU A 112 17.54 11.00 -24.32
CA LEU A 112 17.05 9.67 -24.69
C LEU A 112 15.81 9.72 -25.60
N ARG A 113 14.89 10.65 -25.37
CA ARG A 113 13.71 10.85 -26.23
C ARG A 113 14.10 11.30 -27.64
N VAL A 114 15.07 12.18 -27.77
CA VAL A 114 15.64 12.59 -29.06
C VAL A 114 16.30 11.40 -29.75
N LEU A 115 17.12 10.64 -29.02
CA LEU A 115 17.77 9.44 -29.54
C LEU A 115 16.76 8.41 -30.08
N VAL A 116 15.68 8.12 -29.34
CA VAL A 116 14.62 7.20 -29.78
C VAL A 116 14.02 7.66 -31.11
N ARG A 117 13.74 8.95 -31.27
CA ARG A 117 13.18 9.52 -32.50
C ARG A 117 14.15 9.45 -33.66
N GLU A 118 15.43 9.74 -33.44
CA GLU A 118 16.47 9.61 -34.46
C GLU A 118 16.55 8.17 -34.99
N ARG A 119 16.50 7.18 -34.10
CA ARG A 119 16.55 5.75 -34.49
C ARG A 119 15.29 5.32 -35.25
N LEU A 120 14.11 5.81 -34.85
CA LEU A 120 12.87 5.57 -35.58
C LEU A 120 12.89 6.18 -36.98
N VAL A 121 13.41 7.41 -37.13
CA VAL A 121 13.58 8.06 -38.44
C VAL A 121 14.62 7.32 -39.30
N ALA A 122 15.65 6.73 -38.67
CA ALA A 122 16.62 5.88 -39.35
C ALA A 122 16.04 4.53 -39.85
N GLY A 123 14.79 4.21 -39.51
CA GLY A 123 14.08 3.02 -39.97
C GLY A 123 14.13 1.81 -39.02
N ASP A 124 14.65 1.99 -37.80
CA ASP A 124 14.73 0.90 -36.83
C ASP A 124 13.33 0.43 -36.37
N SER A 125 13.18 -0.87 -36.12
CA SER A 125 12.03 -1.44 -35.43
C SER A 125 12.05 -1.09 -33.94
N ASN A 126 10.91 -1.22 -33.24
CA ASN A 126 10.83 -0.90 -31.81
C ASN A 126 11.86 -1.71 -30.99
N ASP A 127 11.99 -3.01 -31.28
CA ASP A 127 12.96 -3.88 -30.60
C ASP A 127 14.40 -3.49 -30.90
N GLN A 128 14.70 -3.03 -32.12
CA GLN A 128 16.02 -2.52 -32.48
C GLN A 128 16.36 -1.23 -31.76
N VAL A 129 15.38 -0.32 -31.59
CA VAL A 129 15.56 0.90 -30.80
C VAL A 129 15.84 0.55 -29.34
N LEU A 130 15.05 -0.33 -28.74
CA LEU A 130 15.25 -0.78 -27.35
C LEU A 130 16.59 -1.49 -27.18
N ALA A 131 16.98 -2.35 -28.12
CA ALA A 131 18.27 -3.02 -28.12
C ALA A 131 19.42 -2.01 -28.20
N TYR A 132 19.30 -1.00 -29.06
CA TYR A 132 20.31 0.05 -29.20
C TYR A 132 20.49 0.89 -27.93
N VAL A 133 19.39 1.16 -27.21
CA VAL A 133 19.45 1.88 -25.92
C VAL A 133 20.01 0.97 -24.83
N THR A 134 19.57 -0.29 -24.74
CA THR A 134 20.05 -1.23 -23.71
C THR A 134 21.50 -1.67 -23.90
N ASP A 135 22.01 -1.70 -25.13
CA ASP A 135 23.42 -1.98 -25.41
C ASP A 135 24.36 -0.92 -24.78
N ARG A 136 23.90 0.34 -24.70
CA ARG A 136 24.68 1.44 -24.11
C ARG A 136 24.40 1.68 -22.63
N TYR A 137 23.14 1.62 -22.24
CA TYR A 137 22.68 2.02 -20.90
C TYR A 137 22.36 0.82 -19.99
N GLY A 138 22.46 -0.41 -20.53
CA GLY A 138 22.14 -1.65 -19.83
C GLY A 138 20.64 -1.92 -19.72
N ASP A 139 20.29 -3.09 -19.20
CA ASP A 139 18.88 -3.50 -19.04
C ASP A 139 18.13 -2.68 -17.98
N PHE A 140 18.86 -1.98 -17.10
CA PHE A 140 18.24 -1.13 -16.08
C PHE A 140 17.51 0.06 -16.71
N VAL A 141 17.84 0.46 -17.95
CA VAL A 141 17.11 1.52 -18.65
C VAL A 141 15.67 1.11 -18.99
N LEU A 142 15.33 -0.18 -19.01
CA LEU A 142 13.96 -0.63 -19.25
C LEU A 142 13.12 -0.48 -17.97
N LEU A 143 11.90 0.05 -18.08
CA LEU A 143 10.92 0.04 -16.99
C LEU A 143 10.57 -1.40 -16.60
N ARG A 144 10.47 -2.29 -17.58
CA ARG A 144 10.19 -3.71 -17.41
C ARG A 144 11.45 -4.53 -17.67
N PRO A 145 12.05 -5.16 -16.65
CA PRO A 145 13.24 -5.97 -16.84
C PRO A 145 12.90 -7.19 -17.72
N PRO A 146 13.75 -7.50 -18.72
CA PRO A 146 13.50 -8.60 -19.66
C PRO A 146 13.64 -9.96 -18.95
N LEU A 147 12.91 -10.96 -19.43
CA LEU A 147 13.05 -12.35 -18.97
C LEU A 147 14.32 -12.99 -19.56
N LYS A 148 15.46 -12.72 -18.93
CA LYS A 148 16.74 -13.35 -19.23
C LYS A 148 17.09 -14.42 -18.19
N SER A 149 17.97 -15.36 -18.55
CA SER A 149 18.38 -16.48 -17.69
C SER A 149 18.78 -16.07 -16.27
N TYR A 150 19.50 -14.96 -16.11
CA TYR A 150 19.91 -14.46 -14.80
C TYR A 150 18.76 -13.77 -14.02
N THR A 151 17.77 -13.20 -14.71
CA THR A 151 16.56 -12.64 -14.04
C THR A 151 15.57 -13.74 -13.65
N LEU A 152 15.61 -14.92 -14.31
CA LEU A 152 14.66 -16.00 -14.04
C LEU A 152 14.66 -16.43 -12.58
N VAL A 153 15.81 -16.38 -11.90
CA VAL A 153 15.89 -16.71 -10.47
C VAL A 153 15.03 -15.76 -9.63
N LEU A 154 15.06 -14.46 -9.94
CA LEU A 154 14.23 -13.45 -9.27
C LEU A 154 12.73 -13.71 -9.51
N TRP A 155 12.37 -14.06 -10.74
CA TRP A 155 10.98 -14.33 -11.12
C TRP A 155 10.44 -15.66 -10.59
N ALA A 156 11.29 -16.70 -10.52
CA ALA A 156 10.94 -18.02 -10.02
C ALA A 156 10.91 -18.07 -8.48
N GLY A 157 11.63 -17.17 -7.81
CA GLY A 157 11.76 -17.11 -6.34
C GLY A 157 10.43 -17.22 -5.58
N PRO A 158 9.41 -16.39 -5.87
CA PRO A 158 8.11 -16.47 -5.20
C PRO A 158 7.46 -17.86 -5.32
N PHE A 159 7.52 -18.48 -6.50
CA PHE A 159 6.96 -19.80 -6.74
C PHE A 159 7.73 -20.90 -6.02
N ALA A 160 9.06 -20.81 -5.99
CA ALA A 160 9.91 -21.75 -5.25
C ALA A 160 9.60 -21.72 -3.75
N VAL A 161 9.45 -20.52 -3.16
CA VAL A 161 9.08 -20.36 -1.74
C VAL A 161 7.71 -20.96 -1.47
N LEU A 162 6.71 -20.67 -2.30
CA LEU A 162 5.36 -21.23 -2.15
C LEU A 162 5.36 -22.76 -2.25
N LEU A 163 6.15 -23.32 -3.18
CA LEU A 163 6.26 -24.76 -3.37
C LEU A 163 6.89 -25.42 -2.14
N VAL A 164 8.00 -24.88 -1.63
CA VAL A 164 8.67 -25.40 -0.43
C VAL A 164 7.77 -25.30 0.80
N ALA A 165 7.13 -24.15 1.01
CA ALA A 165 6.21 -23.95 2.13
C ALA A 165 4.97 -24.86 2.05
N GLY A 166 4.39 -24.99 0.85
CA GLY A 166 3.24 -25.86 0.59
C GLY A 166 3.56 -27.34 0.82
N LEU A 167 4.68 -27.83 0.29
CA LEU A 167 5.14 -29.19 0.52
C LEU A 167 5.47 -29.44 2.00
N GLY A 168 6.20 -28.52 2.64
CA GLY A 168 6.52 -28.62 4.06
C GLY A 168 5.27 -28.68 4.94
N THR A 169 4.28 -27.84 4.65
CA THR A 169 2.99 -27.85 5.36
C THR A 169 2.22 -29.14 5.11
N ALA A 170 2.15 -29.61 3.87
CA ALA A 170 1.47 -30.86 3.54
C ALA A 170 2.11 -32.07 4.24
N VAL A 171 3.44 -32.14 4.28
CA VAL A 171 4.18 -33.17 5.00
C VAL A 171 3.94 -33.06 6.51
N TYR A 172 4.02 -31.86 7.08
CA TYR A 172 3.74 -31.62 8.50
C TYR A 172 2.33 -32.06 8.89
N LEU A 173 1.30 -31.66 8.14
CA LEU A 173 -0.09 -32.01 8.40
C LEU A 173 -0.33 -33.52 8.25
N ARG A 174 0.30 -34.18 7.27
CA ARG A 174 0.23 -35.64 7.10
C ARG A 174 0.82 -36.37 8.31
N ARG A 175 1.99 -35.95 8.79
CA ARG A 175 2.64 -36.53 9.98
C ARG A 175 1.78 -36.34 11.23
N ARG A 176 1.22 -35.14 11.42
CA ARG A 176 0.34 -34.85 12.57
C ARG A 176 -0.94 -35.69 12.55
N ARG A 177 -1.54 -35.93 11.37
CA ARG A 177 -2.69 -36.83 11.25
C ARG A 177 -2.34 -38.27 11.64
N GLN A 178 -1.19 -38.77 11.19
CA GLN A 178 -0.72 -40.12 11.55
C GLN A 178 -0.47 -40.26 13.06
N GLU A 179 0.10 -39.24 13.72
CA GLU A 179 0.27 -39.22 15.19
C GLU A 179 -1.08 -39.27 15.92
N VAL A 180 -2.07 -38.51 15.45
CA VAL A 180 -3.42 -38.51 16.01
C VAL A 180 -4.13 -39.84 15.78
N GLU A 181 -4.04 -40.43 14.58
CA GLU A 181 -4.62 -41.75 14.27
C GLU A 181 -3.96 -42.87 15.08
N ALA A 182 -2.62 -42.82 15.23
CA ALA A 182 -1.89 -43.77 16.07
C ALA A 182 -2.27 -43.64 17.55
N SER A 183 -2.57 -42.43 18.02
CA SER A 183 -3.05 -42.20 19.40
C SER A 183 -4.54 -42.52 19.55
N ALA A 184 -5.34 -42.38 18.50
CA ALA A 184 -6.76 -42.75 18.49
C ALA A 184 -6.97 -44.28 18.42
N GLY A 185 -5.92 -45.04 18.07
CA GLY A 185 -5.91 -46.50 18.11
C GLY A 185 -5.85 -47.09 19.52
N THR A 186 -5.66 -46.28 20.57
CA THR A 186 -5.89 -46.74 21.95
C THR A 186 -7.39 -46.67 22.23
N VAL A 187 -8.10 -47.76 21.91
CA VAL A 187 -9.50 -47.95 22.36
C VAL A 187 -9.51 -47.76 23.87
N LEU A 188 -10.37 -46.87 24.37
CA LEU A 188 -10.56 -46.67 25.81
C LEU A 188 -10.85 -48.04 26.43
N SER A 189 -10.22 -48.37 27.55
CA SER A 189 -10.62 -49.59 28.26
C SER A 189 -12.07 -49.43 28.73
N ASP A 190 -12.82 -50.54 28.80
CA ASP A 190 -14.23 -50.52 29.21
C ASP A 190 -14.45 -49.74 30.54
N GLU A 191 -13.44 -49.74 31.42
CA GLU A 191 -13.45 -49.03 32.70
C GLU A 191 -13.26 -47.51 32.56
N GLU A 192 -12.44 -47.05 31.61
CA GLU A 192 -12.29 -45.64 31.28
C GLU A 192 -13.53 -45.08 30.56
N GLU A 193 -14.15 -45.88 29.69
CA GLU A 193 -15.40 -45.52 29.00
C GLU A 193 -16.57 -45.40 29.99
N ALA A 194 -16.71 -46.35 30.92
CA ALA A 194 -17.70 -46.27 31.99
C ALA A 194 -17.52 -45.03 32.89
N ARG A 195 -16.26 -44.67 33.19
CA ARG A 195 -15.95 -43.45 33.97
C ARG A 195 -16.29 -42.16 33.21
N LEU A 196 -16.04 -42.12 31.90
CA LEU A 196 -16.41 -41.00 31.04
C LEU A 196 -17.93 -40.85 30.94
N GLN A 197 -18.67 -41.95 30.76
CA GLN A 197 -20.14 -41.93 30.77
C GLN A 197 -20.68 -41.42 32.11
N ALA A 198 -20.13 -41.86 33.24
CA ALA A 198 -20.53 -41.38 34.56
C ALA A 198 -20.29 -39.86 34.75
N LEU A 199 -19.24 -39.30 34.13
CA LEU A 199 -18.97 -37.85 34.12
C LEU A 199 -19.93 -37.09 33.19
N LEU A 200 -20.25 -37.64 32.01
CA LEU A 200 -21.21 -37.04 31.07
C LEU A 200 -22.64 -37.03 31.62
N ASP A 201 -23.04 -38.10 32.30
CA ASP A 201 -24.36 -38.24 32.93
C ASP A 201 -24.46 -37.50 34.27
N GLY A 202 -23.38 -36.83 34.71
CA GLY A 202 -23.33 -36.06 35.96
C GLY A 202 -23.44 -36.91 37.23
N THR A 203 -23.24 -38.23 37.14
CA THR A 203 -23.35 -39.15 38.27
C THR A 203 -22.06 -39.22 39.09
N ALA A 204 -20.92 -38.87 38.50
CA ALA A 204 -19.61 -38.91 39.13
C ALA A 204 -19.30 -37.72 40.09
N GLU A 205 -20.05 -36.61 40.02
CA GLU A 205 -19.77 -35.40 40.81
C GLU A 205 -20.00 -35.56 42.33
N LYS A 206 -20.59 -36.68 42.77
CA LYS A 206 -20.86 -36.94 44.20
C LYS A 206 -19.72 -37.59 45.00
N ARG A 207 -18.53 -37.80 44.43
CA ARG A 207 -17.37 -38.31 45.20
C ARG A 207 -16.53 -37.13 45.69
N GLY A 208 -16.70 -36.78 46.97
CA GLY A 208 -15.97 -35.73 47.69
C GLY A 208 -14.44 -35.91 47.70
N PRO A 209 -13.70 -34.94 48.28
CA PRO A 209 -12.26 -34.78 48.07
C PRO A 209 -11.48 -36.05 48.40
N VAL A 210 -10.66 -36.48 47.45
CA VAL A 210 -9.67 -37.55 47.62
C VAL A 210 -8.64 -37.05 48.63
N ALA A 211 -8.56 -37.74 49.77
CA ALA A 211 -7.61 -37.50 50.84
C ALA A 211 -6.21 -37.98 50.48
#